data_AF-A0A8S1BIJ2-F1
#
_entry.id   AF-A0A8S1BIJ2-F1
#
_cell.length_a   1.000
_cell.length_b   1.000
_cell.length_c   1.000
_cell.angle_alpha   90.00
_cell.angle_beta   90.00
_cell.angle_gamma   90.00
#
_symmetry.space_group_name_H-M   'P 1'
#
loop_
_entity.id
_entity.type
_entity.pdbx_description
1 polymer ?
#
loop_
_entity_poly.entity_id
_entity_poly.type
_entity_poly.pdbx_seq_one_letter_code
_entity_poly.pdbx_strand_id
1 'polypeptide(L)'
;MSGKNPKEEKNEDCDCFADSRTKKTCPPIRNVTHPLRYYEFTQEEMKALEECDKESFYQRCLPFSTLFATVTYAAIRAGYLQKHPHFGVFPKVMFTALVGYFCGRWSYIAQCDEKLRGKLSANSHLGKILRKYHLDRNPPPKTK
;
A
#
# COMPACT_ATOMS: atom_id res chain seq x y z
N MET A 1 -40.40 13.82 -34.08
CA MET A 1 -39.56 14.81 -33.38
C MET A 1 -40.24 15.21 -32.10
N SER A 2 -39.74 14.75 -30.96
CA SER A 2 -40.09 15.31 -29.65
C SER A 2 -38.89 15.10 -28.74
N GLY A 3 -38.15 16.19 -28.49
CA GLY A 3 -36.92 16.19 -27.72
C GLY A 3 -37.21 15.98 -26.24
N LYS A 4 -36.50 15.02 -25.62
CA LYS A 4 -36.45 14.91 -24.17
C LYS A 4 -35.38 15.86 -23.62
N ASN A 5 -35.75 16.57 -22.57
CA ASN A 5 -35.00 17.62 -21.90
C ASN A 5 -33.78 17.04 -21.14
N PRO A 6 -32.57 17.62 -21.23
CA PRO A 6 -31.36 17.08 -20.61
C PRO A 6 -31.24 17.33 -19.08
N LYS A 7 -32.37 17.45 -18.37
CA LYS A 7 -32.41 17.81 -16.93
C LYS A 7 -32.59 16.62 -15.98
N GLU A 8 -32.85 15.43 -16.49
CA GLU A 8 -33.18 14.26 -15.66
C GLU A 8 -31.99 13.33 -15.39
N GLU A 9 -30.95 13.37 -16.22
CA GLU A 9 -29.74 12.53 -16.10
C GLU A 9 -28.76 13.03 -15.02
N LYS A 10 -29.03 14.18 -14.39
CA LYS A 10 -28.10 14.85 -13.46
C LYS A 10 -28.24 14.38 -12.00
N ASN A 11 -29.15 13.45 -11.71
CA ASN A 11 -29.50 13.09 -10.33
C ASN A 11 -29.15 11.64 -9.93
N GLU A 12 -28.54 10.85 -10.83
CA GLU A 12 -28.17 9.45 -10.53
C GLU A 12 -26.67 9.23 -10.21
N ASP A 13 -25.82 10.25 -10.38
CA ASP A 13 -24.37 10.15 -10.07
C ASP A 13 -24.01 10.79 -8.72
N CYS A 14 -24.88 10.68 -7.73
CA CYS A 14 -24.64 11.20 -6.37
C CYS A 14 -24.87 10.15 -5.28
N ASP A 15 -24.45 8.92 -5.53
CA ASP A 15 -24.33 7.91 -4.48
C ASP A 15 -22.93 7.29 -4.50
N CYS A 16 -22.30 7.28 -3.32
CA CYS A 16 -21.06 6.59 -2.98
C CYS A 16 -19.74 7.36 -3.15
N PHE A 17 -19.49 8.34 -2.27
CA PHE A 17 -18.24 8.34 -1.49
C PHE A 17 -18.38 9.22 -0.22
N ALA A 18 -18.44 8.56 0.94
CA ALA A 18 -18.34 9.08 2.31
C ALA A 18 -19.50 9.97 2.83
N ASP A 19 -20.33 9.37 3.69
CA ASP A 19 -21.06 10.06 4.76
C ASP A 19 -20.05 10.62 5.77
N SER A 20 -19.47 11.79 5.47
CA SER A 20 -18.81 12.65 6.45
C SER A 20 -19.78 13.79 6.81
N ARG A 21 -20.26 13.78 8.05
CA ARG A 21 -21.15 14.80 8.60
C ARG A 21 -20.43 16.16 8.73
N THR A 22 -20.26 16.92 7.66
CA THR A 22 -20.22 18.40 7.68
C THR A 22 -20.47 19.00 6.30
N LYS A 23 -21.39 19.96 6.26
CA LYS A 23 -21.92 20.70 5.11
C LYS A 23 -20.85 21.39 4.23
N LYS A 24 -21.08 21.32 2.91
CA LYS A 24 -20.80 22.33 1.86
C LYS A 24 -19.34 22.59 1.47
N THR A 25 -18.86 21.87 0.46
CA THR A 25 -18.38 22.36 -0.85
C THR A 25 -17.58 21.23 -1.49
N CYS A 26 -18.10 20.60 -2.54
CA CYS A 26 -17.29 19.71 -3.35
C CYS A 26 -16.19 20.55 -4.04
N PRO A 27 -14.89 20.25 -3.85
CA PRO A 27 -13.86 20.89 -4.64
C PRO A 27 -14.05 20.52 -6.13
N PRO A 28 -13.63 21.40 -7.07
CA PRO A 28 -13.77 21.11 -8.50
C PRO A 28 -13.04 19.81 -8.85
N ILE A 29 -13.63 19.02 -9.77
CA ILE A 29 -13.04 17.80 -10.32
C ILE A 29 -11.70 18.16 -10.97
N ARG A 30 -10.63 18.05 -10.19
CA ARG A 30 -9.27 17.93 -10.71
C ARG A 30 -9.06 16.45 -10.96
N ASN A 31 -8.47 16.07 -12.10
CA ASN A 31 -8.05 14.70 -12.36
C ASN A 31 -7.14 14.23 -11.21
N VAL A 32 -7.72 13.57 -10.21
CA VAL A 32 -6.98 13.05 -9.07
C VAL A 32 -6.54 11.66 -9.47
N THR A 33 -5.24 11.49 -9.67
CA THR A 33 -4.63 10.20 -9.99
C THR A 33 -4.71 9.17 -8.85
N HIS A 34 -5.19 9.57 -7.65
CA HIS A 34 -5.34 8.63 -6.54
C HIS A 34 -6.49 9.02 -5.56
N PRO A 35 -7.45 8.12 -5.27
CA PRO A 35 -8.64 8.40 -4.45
C PRO A 35 -8.34 8.72 -2.98
N LEU A 36 -7.14 8.42 -2.48
CA LEU A 36 -6.75 8.69 -1.07
C LEU A 36 -6.15 10.08 -0.83
N ARG A 37 -6.05 10.96 -1.84
CA ARG A 37 -5.35 12.25 -1.69
C ARG A 37 -6.00 13.20 -0.67
N TYR A 38 -7.31 13.07 -0.46
CA TYR A 38 -8.09 13.91 0.44
C TYR A 38 -8.62 13.14 1.67
N TYR A 39 -8.11 11.93 1.91
CA TYR A 39 -8.52 11.15 3.06
C TYR A 39 -7.72 11.59 4.29
N GLU A 40 -8.39 12.19 5.27
CA GLU A 40 -7.80 12.47 6.57
C GLU A 40 -7.85 11.20 7.42
N PHE A 41 -6.67 10.59 7.64
CA PHE A 41 -6.55 9.42 8.50
C PHE A 41 -6.83 9.78 9.95
N THR A 42 -7.62 8.94 10.62
CA THR A 42 -7.81 9.03 12.06
C THR A 42 -6.53 8.58 12.80
N GLN A 43 -6.36 9.00 14.06
CA GLN A 43 -5.19 8.65 14.86
C GLN A 43 -5.01 7.13 15.01
N GLU A 44 -6.11 6.37 15.07
CA GLU A 44 -6.08 4.90 15.14
C GLU A 44 -5.57 4.26 13.85
N GLU A 45 -5.99 4.81 12.69
CA GLU A 45 -5.56 4.33 11.38
C GLU A 45 -4.07 4.63 11.15
N MET A 46 -3.62 5.83 11.50
CA MET A 46 -2.21 6.23 11.43
C MET A 46 -1.33 5.33 12.30
N LYS A 47 -1.76 5.05 13.53
CA LYS A 47 -1.01 4.19 14.46
C LYS A 47 -0.89 2.76 13.92
N ALA A 48 -1.95 2.21 13.34
CA ALA A 48 -1.91 0.86 12.78
C ALA A 48 -0.97 0.74 11.56
N LEU A 49 -0.93 1.79 10.72
CA LEU A 49 0.01 1.90 9.60
C LEU A 49 1.47 1.94 10.12
N GLU A 50 1.73 2.73 11.15
CA GLU A 50 3.07 2.83 11.74
C GLU A 50 3.53 1.52 12.40
N GLU A 51 2.64 0.83 13.12
CA GLU A 51 2.91 -0.47 13.72
C GLU A 51 3.31 -1.50 12.66
N CYS A 52 2.58 -1.52 11.55
CA CYS A 52 2.87 -2.37 10.40
C CYS A 52 4.24 -2.08 9.80
N ASP A 53 4.61 -0.80 9.65
CA ASP A 53 5.91 -0.39 9.12
C ASP A 53 7.07 -0.82 10.02
N LYS A 54 6.91 -0.65 11.34
CA LYS A 54 7.90 -1.10 12.34
C LYS A 54 8.06 -2.61 12.30
N GLU A 55 6.97 -3.37 12.32
CA GLU A 55 7.01 -4.83 12.28
C GLU A 55 7.66 -5.35 10.99
N SER A 56 7.33 -4.73 9.84
CA SER A 56 7.95 -5.03 8.54
C SER A 56 9.47 -4.89 8.58
N PHE A 57 9.93 -3.77 9.15
CA PHE A 57 11.33 -3.41 9.17
C PHE A 57 12.13 -4.45 9.95
N TYR A 58 11.71 -4.72 11.18
CA TYR A 58 12.42 -5.63 12.07
C TYR A 58 12.32 -7.08 11.65
N GLN A 59 11.12 -7.54 11.25
CA GLN A 59 10.89 -8.97 11.04
C GLN A 59 11.32 -9.47 9.65
N ARG A 60 11.39 -8.60 8.63
CA ARG A 60 11.69 -9.04 7.25
C ARG A 60 12.74 -8.19 6.53
N CYS A 61 12.65 -6.87 6.57
CA CYS A 61 13.60 -6.05 5.81
C CYS A 61 15.04 -6.22 6.32
N LEU A 62 15.22 -6.27 7.64
CA LEU A 62 16.52 -6.54 8.25
C LEU A 62 17.11 -7.89 7.85
N PRO A 63 16.43 -9.05 8.06
CA PRO A 63 17.01 -10.35 7.69
C PRO A 63 17.20 -10.51 6.18
N PHE A 64 16.31 -9.97 5.33
CA PHE A 64 16.54 -10.02 3.89
C PHE A 64 17.74 -9.17 3.48
N SER A 65 17.83 -7.94 3.96
CA SER A 65 18.96 -7.05 3.64
C SER A 65 20.29 -7.63 4.09
N THR A 66 20.37 -8.17 5.32
CA THR A 66 21.60 -8.81 5.81
C THR A 66 21.92 -10.10 5.03
N LEU A 67 20.92 -10.90 4.67
CA LEU A 67 21.12 -12.09 3.84
C LEU A 67 21.64 -11.73 2.44
N PHE A 68 21.02 -10.77 1.75
CA PHE A 68 21.49 -10.32 0.44
C PHE A 68 22.89 -9.70 0.52
N ALA A 69 23.18 -8.90 1.54
CA ALA A 69 24.48 -8.31 1.74
C ALA A 69 25.58 -9.36 2.01
N THR A 70 25.29 -10.36 2.86
CA THR A 70 26.24 -11.44 3.19
C THR A 70 26.49 -12.36 2.00
N VAL A 71 25.46 -12.75 1.26
CA VAL A 71 25.58 -13.52 0.02
C VAL A 71 26.44 -12.76 -1.00
N THR A 72 26.16 -11.47 -1.19
CA THR A 72 26.93 -10.62 -2.13
C THR A 72 28.39 -10.49 -1.70
N TYR A 73 28.63 -10.31 -0.40
CA TYR A 73 29.98 -10.25 0.14
C TYR A 73 30.75 -11.56 -0.07
N ALA A 74 30.11 -12.70 0.18
CA ALA A 74 30.69 -14.03 -0.05
C ALA A 74 31.00 -14.25 -1.54
N ALA A 75 30.09 -13.86 -2.44
CA ALA A 75 30.30 -13.99 -3.90
C ALA A 75 31.46 -13.12 -4.41
N ILE A 76 31.65 -11.92 -3.84
CA ILE A 76 32.78 -11.04 -4.16
C ILE A 76 34.11 -11.59 -3.61
N ARG A 77 34.07 -12.27 -2.45
CA ARG A 77 35.24 -12.94 -1.87
C ARG A 77 35.64 -14.17 -2.69
N ALA A 78 34.66 -14.92 -3.18
CA ALA A 78 34.85 -16.10 -4.04
C ALA A 78 35.26 -15.76 -5.48
N GLY A 79 35.32 -14.47 -5.85
CA GLY A 79 35.79 -14.03 -7.17
C GLY A 79 34.72 -14.04 -8.28
N TYR A 80 33.48 -14.43 -7.97
CA TYR A 80 32.36 -14.38 -8.92
C TYR A 80 31.97 -12.95 -9.30
N LEU A 81 32.14 -11.99 -8.38
CA LEU A 81 31.86 -10.57 -8.62
C LEU A 81 33.13 -9.72 -8.48
N GLN A 82 33.47 -8.99 -9.54
CA GLN A 82 34.61 -8.06 -9.59
C GLN A 82 34.47 -6.91 -8.57
N LYS A 83 35.55 -6.53 -7.90
CA LYS A 83 35.56 -5.36 -7.01
C LYS A 83 35.73 -4.09 -7.85
N HIS A 84 35.08 -2.99 -7.48
CA HIS A 84 35.27 -1.72 -8.17
C HIS A 84 36.67 -1.16 -7.84
N PRO A 85 37.47 -0.67 -8.81
CA PRO A 85 38.86 -0.27 -8.58
C PRO A 85 39.00 0.87 -7.56
N HIS A 86 38.07 1.83 -7.54
CA HIS A 86 38.08 2.95 -6.59
C HIS A 86 37.22 2.76 -5.33
N PHE A 87 36.16 1.95 -5.38
CA PHE A 87 35.15 1.86 -4.31
C PHE A 87 35.07 0.46 -3.67
N GLY A 88 35.92 -0.47 -4.11
CA GLY A 88 35.99 -1.83 -3.61
C GLY A 88 34.66 -2.57 -3.72
N VAL A 89 34.21 -3.12 -2.60
CA VAL A 89 33.03 -3.99 -2.48
C VAL A 89 31.75 -3.19 -2.17
N PHE A 90 31.91 -1.96 -1.68
CA PHE A 90 30.84 -1.14 -1.11
C PHE A 90 29.63 -0.90 -2.04
N PRO A 91 29.79 -0.44 -3.31
CA PRO A 91 28.63 -0.09 -4.13
C PRO A 91 27.74 -1.29 -4.47
N LYS A 92 28.34 -2.48 -4.63
CA LYS A 92 27.60 -3.71 -4.95
C LYS A 92 26.83 -4.23 -3.74
N VAL A 93 27.42 -4.16 -2.55
CA VAL A 93 26.75 -4.57 -1.31
C VAL A 93 25.64 -3.61 -0.94
N MET A 94 25.84 -2.29 -1.08
CA MET A 94 24.78 -1.31 -0.83
C MET A 94 23.59 -1.48 -1.78
N PHE A 95 23.84 -1.69 -3.08
CA PHE A 95 22.78 -1.92 -4.04
C PHE A 95 21.95 -3.17 -3.70
N THR A 96 22.61 -4.28 -3.36
CA THR A 96 21.93 -5.53 -3.00
C THR A 96 21.18 -5.42 -1.67
N ALA A 97 21.72 -4.69 -0.70
CA ALA A 97 21.02 -4.36 0.55
C ALA A 97 19.75 -3.52 0.30
N LEU A 98 19.81 -2.53 -0.59
CA LEU A 98 18.64 -1.74 -1.00
C LEU A 98 17.59 -2.59 -1.70
N VAL A 99 18.00 -3.43 -2.65
CA VAL A 99 17.08 -4.36 -3.33
C VAL A 99 16.44 -5.32 -2.32
N GLY A 100 17.20 -5.83 -1.36
CA GLY A 100 16.69 -6.66 -0.26
C GLY A 100 15.66 -5.93 0.61
N TYR A 101 15.91 -4.66 0.91
CA TYR A 101 14.96 -3.81 1.64
C TYR A 101 13.65 -3.61 0.86
N PHE A 102 13.71 -3.27 -0.43
CA PHE A 102 12.51 -3.08 -1.26
C PHE A 102 11.71 -4.38 -1.42
N CYS A 103 12.39 -5.51 -1.65
CA CYS A 103 11.74 -6.82 -1.74
C CYS A 103 11.04 -7.18 -0.42
N GLY A 104 11.70 -6.95 0.72
CA GLY A 104 11.11 -7.14 2.05
C GLY A 104 9.88 -6.26 2.27
N ARG A 105 9.94 -4.99 1.86
CA ARG A 105 8.83 -4.02 1.97
C ARG A 105 7.63 -4.47 1.13
N TRP A 106 7.83 -4.80 -0.14
CA TRP A 106 6.74 -5.21 -1.04
C TRP A 106 6.06 -6.50 -0.61
N SER A 107 6.84 -7.48 -0.16
CA SER A 107 6.27 -8.73 0.37
C SER A 107 5.38 -8.48 1.59
N TYR A 108 5.67 -7.47 2.41
CA TYR A 108 4.91 -7.19 3.63
C TYR A 108 3.60 -6.42 3.40
N ILE A 109 3.48 -5.64 2.32
CA ILE A 109 2.27 -4.85 2.04
C ILE A 109 1.01 -5.74 2.01
N ALA A 110 1.11 -6.96 1.46
CA ALA A 110 0.00 -7.90 1.42
C ALA A 110 -0.44 -8.38 2.83
N GLN A 111 0.53 -8.67 3.71
CA GLN A 111 0.22 -9.11 5.08
C GLN A 111 -0.23 -7.97 5.99
N CYS A 112 0.27 -6.76 5.71
CA CYS A 112 -0.22 -5.54 6.33
C CYS A 112 -1.71 -5.35 6.06
N ASP A 113 -2.13 -5.53 4.80
CA ASP A 113 -3.53 -5.40 4.39
C ASP A 113 -4.46 -6.35 5.16
N GLU A 114 -4.04 -7.61 5.34
CA GLU A 114 -4.79 -8.59 6.12
C GLU A 114 -4.88 -8.22 7.61
N LYS A 115 -3.75 -7.82 8.22
CA LYS A 115 -3.73 -7.37 9.62
C LYS A 115 -4.54 -6.10 9.83
N LEU A 116 -4.50 -5.15 8.89
CA LEU A 116 -5.31 -3.94 8.91
C LEU A 116 -6.79 -4.30 8.82
N ARG A 117 -7.18 -5.17 7.90
CA ARG A 117 -8.58 -5.62 7.76
C ARG A 117 -9.13 -6.27 9.05
N GLY A 118 -8.28 -7.01 9.78
CA GLY A 118 -8.64 -7.61 11.07
C GLY A 118 -8.66 -6.61 12.23
N LYS A 119 -7.63 -5.77 12.37
CA LYS A 119 -7.45 -4.87 13.52
C LYS A 119 -8.29 -3.58 13.43
N LEU A 120 -8.47 -3.00 12.25
CA LEU A 120 -9.24 -1.75 12.05
C LEU A 120 -10.76 -1.95 12.06
N SER A 121 -11.24 -3.20 12.22
CA SER A 121 -12.64 -3.61 12.02
C SER A 121 -13.67 -3.00 13.00
N ALA A 122 -13.24 -2.49 14.16
CA ALA A 122 -14.18 -2.08 15.21
C ALA A 122 -14.63 -0.62 15.11
N ASN A 123 -13.73 0.32 14.79
CA ASN A 123 -14.00 1.76 14.97
C ASN A 123 -13.71 2.64 13.74
N SER A 124 -13.16 2.09 12.64
CA SER A 124 -12.61 2.92 11.55
C SER A 124 -13.33 2.76 10.20
N HIS A 125 -13.39 3.86 9.43
CA HIS A 125 -14.00 3.90 8.09
C HIS A 125 -13.10 3.23 7.04
N LEU A 126 -11.77 3.34 7.18
CA LEU A 126 -10.81 2.72 6.27
C LEU A 126 -10.90 1.19 6.27
N GLY A 127 -11.09 0.56 7.43
CA GLY A 127 -11.24 -0.89 7.53
C GLY A 127 -12.45 -1.44 6.75
N LYS A 128 -13.57 -0.70 6.75
CA LYS A 128 -14.79 -1.07 6.01
C LYS A 128 -14.56 -1.02 4.50
N ILE A 129 -13.92 0.06 4.03
CA ILE A 129 -13.56 0.23 2.63
C ILE A 129 -12.63 -0.89 2.17
N LEU A 130 -11.59 -1.18 2.95
CA LEU A 130 -10.61 -2.22 2.63
C LEU A 130 -11.25 -3.61 2.50
N ARG A 131 -12.21 -3.93 3.37
CA ARG A 131 -12.95 -5.19 3.31
C ARG A 131 -13.86 -5.25 2.10
N LYS A 132 -14.52 -4.15 1.73
CA LYS A 132 -15.35 -4.07 0.52
C LYS A 132 -14.50 -4.36 -0.73
N TYR A 133 -13.38 -3.65 -0.88
CA TYR A 133 -12.46 -3.90 -2.00
C TYR A 133 -11.92 -5.33 -2.04
N HIS A 134 -11.63 -5.93 -0.89
CA HIS A 134 -11.19 -7.33 -0.84
C HIS A 134 -12.29 -8.30 -1.27
N LEU A 135 -13.53 -8.10 -0.81
CA LEU A 135 -14.67 -8.94 -1.21
C LEU A 135 -14.98 -8.82 -2.70
N ASP A 136 -14.87 -7.61 -3.26
CA ASP A 136 -15.07 -7.37 -4.70
C ASP A 136 -13.97 -8.06 -5.53
N ARG A 137 -12.74 -8.13 -5.03
CA ARG A 137 -11.62 -8.83 -5.70
C ARG A 137 -11.62 -10.35 -5.51
N ASN A 138 -12.06 -10.83 -4.35
CA ASN A 138 -12.10 -12.24 -3.98
C ASN A 138 -13.54 -12.64 -3.64
N PRO A 139 -14.41 -12.84 -4.66
CA PRO A 139 -15.78 -13.23 -4.41
C PRO A 139 -15.83 -14.60 -3.72
N PRO A 140 -16.68 -14.79 -2.69
CA PRO A 140 -16.82 -16.08 -2.03
C PRO A 140 -17.28 -17.14 -3.04
N PRO A 141 -16.84 -18.40 -2.90
CA PRO A 141 -17.33 -19.48 -3.74
C PRO A 141 -18.85 -19.58 -3.57
N LYS A 142 -19.58 -19.63 -4.68
CA LYS A 142 -21.03 -19.81 -4.66
C LYS A 142 -21.33 -21.20 -4.10
N THR A 143 -21.70 -21.26 -2.82
CA THR A 143 -22.27 -22.46 -2.21
C THR A 143 -23.57 -22.77 -2.95
N LYS A 144 -23.57 -23.89 -3.67
CA LYS A 144 -24.73 -24.40 -4.41
C LYS A 144 -25.64 -25.20 -3.49
#